data_AF-A0A4P9YCZ7-F1
#
_entry.id   AF-A0A4P9YCZ7-F1
#
_cell.length_a   1.000
_cell.length_b   1.000
_cell.length_c   1.000
_cell.angle_alpha   90.00
_cell.angle_beta   90.00
_cell.angle_gamma   90.00
#
_symmetry.space_group_name_H-M   'P 1'
#
loop_
_entity.id
_entity.type
_entity.pdbx_description
1 polymer ?
#
loop_
_entity_poly.entity_id
_entity_poly.type
_entity_poly.pdbx_seq_one_letter_code
_entity_poly.pdbx_strand_id
1 'polypeptide(L)'
;MDDASENGHVNVLEWWKNSGLKLEWSNMAMDRASSNGHVEVLEWWKESGLELKWSGDAMDYASSYGHINVLEWWKNSGLKLEWSYSAMNDASYNGHINVLEWWIKSGLELKWTENAMDDACYNGYVEILEWWKESGLELKWTENALDRASSNGHVNVLEWWKNSGLDLKWTENALDYASERGHVNVLEWWKNSGLDLKWTENALDDACYNGYVEVLEWWKNSGLDLKWTHQVVDAVSYNGHVEVLEWWRKSGLILNHVLG
;
A
#
# COMPACT_ATOMS: atom_id res chain seq x y z
N MET A 1 10.84 21.81 20.30
CA MET A 1 12.09 21.16 19.84
C MET A 1 11.80 19.99 18.90
N ASP A 2 10.62 19.38 19.00
CA ASP A 2 10.12 18.35 18.08
C ASP A 2 10.22 18.80 16.61
N ASP A 3 9.66 19.97 16.24
CA ASP A 3 9.73 20.46 14.85
C ASP A 3 11.17 20.71 14.36
N ALA A 4 12.06 21.19 15.25
CA ALA A 4 13.47 21.37 14.90
C ALA A 4 14.17 20.02 14.67
N SER A 5 13.71 18.97 15.35
CA SER A 5 14.24 17.62 15.18
C SER A 5 13.72 16.97 13.89
N GLU A 6 12.43 17.16 13.61
CA GLU A 6 11.78 16.73 12.37
C GLU A 6 12.43 17.33 11.12
N ASN A 7 12.88 18.59 11.19
CA ASN A 7 13.46 19.31 10.05
C ASN A 7 15.00 19.32 10.03
N GLY A 8 15.67 18.55 10.89
CA GLY A 8 17.14 18.42 10.86
C GLY A 8 17.91 19.65 11.39
N HIS A 9 17.26 20.53 12.15
CA HIS A 9 17.81 21.83 12.55
C HIS A 9 18.59 21.78 13.87
N VAL A 10 19.76 21.13 13.85
CA VAL A 10 20.67 21.02 15.02
C VAL A 10 21.04 22.38 15.61
N ASN A 11 21.27 23.39 14.77
CA ASN A 11 21.57 24.75 15.22
C ASN A 11 20.42 25.38 16.03
N VAL A 12 19.17 25.11 15.67
CA VAL A 12 17.98 25.58 16.39
C VAL A 12 17.84 24.82 17.72
N LEU A 13 18.12 23.52 17.73
CA LEU A 13 18.17 22.73 18.96
C LEU A 13 19.23 23.25 19.94
N GLU A 14 20.43 23.56 19.44
CA GLU A 14 21.51 24.14 20.24
C GLU A 14 21.14 25.53 20.76
N TRP A 15 20.48 26.35 19.94
CA TRP A 15 19.98 27.65 20.38
C TRP A 15 18.95 27.50 21.51
N TRP A 16 17.97 26.59 21.37
CA TRP A 16 16.98 26.32 22.42
C TRP A 16 17.67 25.93 23.73
N LYS A 17 18.60 24.96 23.68
CA LYS A 17 19.38 24.50 24.84
C LYS A 17 20.09 25.65 25.58
N ASN A 18 20.62 26.63 24.85
CA ASN A 18 21.37 27.76 25.42
C ASN A 18 20.54 29.02 25.69
N SER A 19 19.25 29.03 25.32
CA SER A 19 18.40 30.23 25.39
C SER A 19 18.01 30.65 26.82
N GLY A 20 18.11 29.74 27.80
CA GLY A 20 17.58 29.94 29.15
C GLY A 20 16.05 29.87 29.23
N LEU A 21 15.36 29.58 28.12
CA LEU A 21 13.92 29.35 28.08
C LEU A 21 13.56 27.96 28.60
N LYS A 22 12.30 27.78 28.99
CA LYS A 22 11.77 26.46 29.33
C LYS A 22 11.82 25.56 28.09
N LEU A 23 12.48 24.42 28.21
CA LEU A 23 12.60 23.44 27.14
C LEU A 23 11.42 22.46 27.18
N GLU A 24 10.82 22.20 26.02
CA GLU A 24 9.72 21.24 25.86
C GLU A 24 9.93 20.39 24.60
N TRP A 25 9.82 19.07 24.80
CA TRP A 25 9.89 18.05 23.77
C TRP A 25 9.20 16.77 24.22
N SER A 26 8.80 15.97 23.24
CA SER A 26 8.20 14.65 23.41
C SER A 26 9.03 13.56 22.72
N ASN A 27 8.53 12.33 22.68
CA ASN A 27 9.13 11.27 21.87
C ASN A 27 9.16 11.63 20.37
N MET A 28 8.26 12.51 19.90
CA MET A 28 8.22 12.96 18.51
C MET A 28 9.55 13.57 18.04
N ALA A 29 10.37 14.12 18.94
CA ALA A 29 11.67 14.64 18.57
C ALA A 29 12.57 13.58 17.93
N MET A 30 12.80 12.44 18.62
CA MET A 30 13.64 11.37 18.10
C MET A 30 12.91 10.52 17.06
N ASP A 31 11.59 10.33 17.20
CA ASP A 31 10.79 9.56 16.25
C ASP A 31 10.74 10.26 14.87
N ARG A 32 10.50 11.57 14.83
CA ARG A 32 10.45 12.34 13.57
C ARG A 32 11.83 12.61 12.99
N ALA A 33 12.87 12.78 13.81
CA ALA A 33 14.24 12.78 13.31
C ALA A 33 14.58 11.46 12.61
N SER A 34 14.12 10.34 13.17
CA SER A 34 14.30 9.01 12.59
C SER A 34 13.51 8.85 11.29
N SER A 35 12.26 9.33 11.27
CA SER A 35 11.37 9.35 10.10
C SER A 35 11.92 10.18 8.93
N ASN A 36 12.75 11.19 9.18
CA ASN A 36 13.29 12.09 8.15
C ASN A 36 14.80 11.87 7.89
N GLY A 37 15.39 10.83 8.47
CA GLY A 37 16.78 10.44 8.17
C GLY A 37 17.86 11.26 8.88
N HIS A 38 17.49 12.06 9.89
CA HIS A 38 18.38 13.04 10.55
C HIS A 38 19.25 12.42 11.65
N VAL A 39 20.27 11.66 11.26
CA VAL A 39 21.24 11.06 12.20
C VAL A 39 21.96 12.12 13.04
N GLU A 40 22.27 13.29 12.47
CA GLU A 40 22.89 14.40 13.17
C GLU A 40 22.04 14.96 14.31
N VAL A 41 20.71 14.94 14.16
CA VAL A 41 19.78 15.33 15.23
C VAL A 41 19.75 14.26 16.32
N LEU A 42 19.74 12.98 15.95
CA LEU A 42 19.77 11.87 16.90
C LEU A 42 21.07 11.89 17.73
N GLU A 43 22.21 12.14 17.09
CA GLU A 43 23.49 12.30 17.79
C GLU A 43 23.47 13.53 18.69
N TRP A 44 22.95 14.67 18.22
CA TRP A 44 22.82 15.87 19.05
C TRP A 44 21.98 15.59 20.30
N TRP A 45 20.83 14.89 20.17
CA TRP A 45 20.01 14.52 21.31
C TRP A 45 20.81 13.67 22.31
N LYS A 46 21.53 12.65 21.83
CA LYS A 46 22.38 11.76 22.64
C LYS A 46 23.49 12.52 23.39
N GLU A 47 24.11 13.51 22.75
CA GLU A 47 25.19 14.33 23.34
C GLU A 47 24.67 15.53 24.16
N SER A 48 23.38 15.88 24.02
CA SER A 48 22.82 17.11 24.61
C SER A 48 22.83 17.11 26.14
N GLY A 49 22.80 15.94 26.78
CA GLY A 49 22.57 15.79 28.22
C GLY A 49 21.12 16.01 28.65
N LEU A 50 20.18 16.16 27.70
CA LEU A 50 18.75 16.21 27.95
C LEU A 50 18.16 14.79 28.08
N GLU A 51 16.99 14.69 28.72
CA GLU A 51 16.25 13.42 28.77
C GLU A 51 15.88 12.95 27.35
N LEU A 52 16.32 11.74 27.01
CA LEU A 52 16.01 11.10 25.73
C LEU A 52 14.61 10.49 25.78
N LYS A 53 13.78 10.82 24.78
CA LYS A 53 12.42 10.30 24.63
C LYS A 53 12.25 9.79 23.20
N TRP A 54 11.81 8.55 23.09
CA TRP A 54 11.50 7.88 21.83
C TRP A 54 10.44 6.81 22.07
N SER A 55 9.84 6.31 21.01
CA SER A 55 8.96 5.14 21.02
C SER A 55 9.45 4.10 20.01
N GLY A 56 8.72 2.99 19.87
CA GLY A 56 8.93 2.03 18.78
C GLY A 56 8.77 2.65 17.38
N ASP A 57 8.09 3.80 17.27
CA ASP A 57 7.87 4.51 16.02
C ASP A 57 9.20 4.97 15.39
N ALA A 58 10.25 5.20 16.17
CA ALA A 58 11.54 5.64 15.64
C ALA A 58 12.13 4.64 14.63
N MET A 59 12.17 3.35 14.98
CA MET A 59 12.69 2.30 14.08
C MET A 59 11.66 1.90 13.02
N ASP A 60 10.37 1.93 13.35
CA ASP A 60 9.30 1.67 12.39
C ASP A 60 9.31 2.74 11.27
N TYR A 61 9.35 4.03 11.60
CA TYR A 61 9.43 5.11 10.61
C TYR A 61 10.75 5.10 9.84
N ALA A 62 11.90 4.87 10.50
CA ALA A 62 13.17 4.75 9.79
C ALA A 62 13.13 3.61 8.75
N SER A 63 12.41 2.54 9.03
CA SER A 63 12.20 1.45 8.08
C SER A 63 11.22 1.83 6.98
N SER A 64 10.09 2.43 7.35
CA SER A 64 9.02 2.89 6.45
C SER A 64 9.53 3.88 5.39
N TYR A 65 10.45 4.77 5.76
CA TYR A 65 11.00 5.81 4.88
C TYR A 65 12.41 5.50 4.33
N GLY A 66 12.92 4.28 4.51
CA GLY A 66 14.14 3.84 3.80
C GLY A 66 15.47 4.28 4.43
N HIS A 67 15.46 4.74 5.69
CA HIS A 67 16.61 5.36 6.35
C HIS A 67 17.53 4.35 7.07
N ILE A 68 18.30 3.58 6.30
CA ILE A 68 19.26 2.60 6.84
C ILE A 68 20.30 3.23 7.75
N ASN A 69 20.76 4.45 7.46
CA ASN A 69 21.70 5.19 8.31
C ASN A 69 21.13 5.43 9.72
N VAL A 70 19.84 5.72 9.83
CA VAL A 70 19.14 5.87 11.10
C VAL A 70 18.99 4.53 11.81
N LEU A 71 18.62 3.46 11.09
CA LEU A 71 18.53 2.11 11.66
C LEU A 71 19.89 1.64 12.22
N GLU A 72 20.97 1.90 11.49
CA GLU A 72 22.33 1.61 11.93
C GLU A 72 22.74 2.47 13.13
N TRP A 73 22.34 3.74 13.16
CA TRP A 73 22.55 4.59 14.32
C TRP A 73 21.84 4.05 15.56
N TRP A 74 20.55 3.69 15.45
CA TRP A 74 19.79 3.10 16.55
C TRP A 74 20.46 1.85 17.08
N LYS A 75 20.81 0.91 16.19
CA LYS A 75 21.49 -0.34 16.53
C LYS A 75 22.80 -0.12 17.31
N ASN A 76 23.55 0.92 16.99
CA ASN A 76 24.84 1.24 17.63
C ASN A 76 24.73 2.28 18.77
N SER A 77 23.54 2.84 19.01
CA SER A 77 23.35 3.95 19.94
C SER A 77 23.59 3.56 21.41
N GLY A 78 23.37 2.27 21.75
CA GLY A 78 23.31 1.77 23.12
C GLY A 78 21.96 2.04 23.82
N LEU A 79 20.99 2.61 23.11
CA LEU A 79 19.63 2.82 23.61
C LEU A 79 18.80 1.55 23.49
N LYS A 80 17.72 1.46 24.28
CA LYS A 80 16.75 0.37 24.14
C LYS A 80 16.10 0.44 22.77
N LEU A 81 16.22 -0.65 22.02
CA LEU A 81 15.61 -0.80 20.71
C LEU A 81 14.16 -1.26 20.85
N GLU A 82 13.25 -0.58 20.16
CA GLU A 82 11.81 -0.91 20.11
C GLU A 82 11.34 -0.78 18.66
N TRP A 83 10.57 -1.75 18.19
CA TRP A 83 9.95 -1.77 16.86
C TRP A 83 8.79 -2.76 16.84
N SER A 84 7.88 -2.57 15.90
CA SER A 84 6.70 -3.40 15.70
C SER A 84 6.76 -4.15 14.35
N TYR A 85 5.64 -4.74 13.94
CA TYR A 85 5.49 -5.33 12.61
C TYR A 85 5.55 -4.27 11.50
N SER A 86 5.25 -3.00 11.82
CA SER A 86 5.26 -1.89 10.87
C SER A 86 6.63 -1.71 10.23
N ALA A 87 7.74 -1.99 10.93
CA ALA A 87 9.07 -1.88 10.35
C ALA A 87 9.25 -2.66 9.02
N MET A 88 8.92 -3.96 9.00
CA MET A 88 9.07 -4.79 7.79
C MET A 88 7.86 -4.70 6.86
N ASN A 89 6.65 -4.53 7.42
CA ASN A 89 5.44 -4.34 6.62
C ASN A 89 5.53 -3.05 5.80
N ASP A 90 5.87 -1.92 6.43
CA ASP A 90 5.93 -0.62 5.74
C ASP A 90 7.15 -0.50 4.83
N ALA A 91 8.26 -1.18 5.15
CA ALA A 91 9.37 -1.31 4.22
C ALA A 91 8.95 -2.05 2.94
N SER A 92 8.05 -3.03 3.05
CA SER A 92 7.47 -3.72 1.88
C SER A 92 6.46 -2.84 1.15
N TYR A 93 5.59 -2.15 1.89
CA TYR A 93 4.63 -1.18 1.34
C TYR A 93 5.30 -0.06 0.56
N ASN A 94 6.44 0.47 1.04
CA ASN A 94 7.16 1.58 0.40
C ASN A 94 8.28 1.13 -0.55
N GLY A 95 8.43 -0.18 -0.81
CA GLY A 95 9.38 -0.70 -1.81
C GLY A 95 10.86 -0.63 -1.39
N HIS A 96 11.15 -0.71 -0.10
CA HIS A 96 12.50 -0.57 0.47
C HIS A 96 13.20 -1.92 0.68
N ILE A 97 13.59 -2.58 -0.42
CA ILE A 97 14.38 -3.85 -0.38
C ILE A 97 15.63 -3.70 0.48
N ASN A 98 16.33 -2.59 0.37
CA ASN A 98 17.56 -2.32 1.12
C ASN A 98 17.32 -2.32 2.65
N VAL A 99 16.17 -1.83 3.11
CA VAL A 99 15.76 -1.90 4.53
C VAL A 99 15.43 -3.33 4.93
N LEU A 100 14.70 -4.07 4.10
CA LEU A 100 14.40 -5.48 4.34
C LEU A 100 15.68 -6.33 4.46
N GLU A 101 16.65 -6.10 3.57
CA GLU A 101 17.98 -6.70 3.66
C GLU A 101 18.72 -6.31 4.94
N TRP A 102 18.65 -5.05 5.35
CA TRP A 102 19.26 -4.59 6.60
C TRP A 102 18.66 -5.33 7.79
N TRP A 103 17.33 -5.49 7.84
CA TRP A 103 16.66 -6.23 8.91
C TRP A 103 17.17 -7.67 9.00
N ILE A 104 17.24 -8.42 7.90
CA ILE A 104 17.78 -9.79 7.89
C ILE A 104 19.23 -9.84 8.38
N LYS A 105 20.06 -8.87 7.98
CA LYS A 105 21.49 -8.81 8.35
C LYS A 105 21.71 -8.22 9.75
N SER A 106 20.70 -7.61 10.36
CA SER A 106 20.84 -6.84 11.60
C SER A 106 21.14 -7.72 12.81
N GLY A 107 20.63 -8.96 12.83
CA GLY A 107 20.63 -9.85 14.00
C GLY A 107 19.55 -9.51 15.03
N LEU A 108 18.63 -8.59 14.71
CA LEU A 108 17.47 -8.26 15.53
C LEU A 108 16.31 -9.23 15.26
N GLU A 109 15.35 -9.31 16.20
CA GLU A 109 14.10 -10.06 16.00
C GLU A 109 13.33 -9.51 14.79
N LEU A 110 12.99 -10.38 13.85
CA LEU A 110 12.23 -10.05 12.65
C LEU A 110 10.72 -10.17 12.93
N LYS A 111 9.95 -9.14 12.59
CA LYS A 111 8.50 -9.07 12.82
C LYS A 111 7.78 -8.61 11.56
N TRP A 112 6.87 -9.43 11.05
CA TRP A 112 6.04 -9.13 9.88
C TRP A 112 4.71 -9.87 9.94
N THR A 113 3.74 -9.38 9.17
CA THR A 113 2.44 -10.02 8.98
C THR A 113 2.17 -10.21 7.48
N GLU A 114 1.01 -10.73 7.13
CA GLU A 114 0.50 -10.83 5.76
C GLU A 114 0.54 -9.50 4.99
N ASN A 115 0.43 -8.37 5.69
CA ASN A 115 0.48 -7.04 5.09
C ASN A 115 1.75 -6.83 4.28
N ALA A 116 2.89 -7.40 4.67
CA ALA A 116 4.13 -7.24 3.93
C ALA A 116 4.02 -7.70 2.47
N MET A 117 3.39 -8.86 2.21
CA MET A 117 3.18 -9.35 0.84
C MET A 117 1.93 -8.73 0.20
N ASP A 118 0.84 -8.58 0.95
CA ASP A 118 -0.41 -8.01 0.43
C ASP A 118 -0.21 -6.55 -0.03
N ASP A 119 0.59 -5.76 0.69
CA ASP A 119 0.87 -4.37 0.36
C ASP A 119 1.91 -4.22 -0.77
N ALA A 120 2.86 -5.16 -0.89
CA ALA A 120 3.73 -5.24 -2.06
C ALA A 120 2.91 -5.51 -3.33
N CYS A 121 1.84 -6.31 -3.23
CA CYS A 121 0.92 -6.55 -4.34
C CYS A 121 0.07 -5.31 -4.65
N TYR A 122 -0.40 -4.60 -3.61
CA TYR A 122 -1.14 -3.33 -3.76
C TYR A 122 -0.32 -2.28 -4.53
N ASN A 123 0.98 -2.17 -4.27
CA ASN A 123 1.87 -1.18 -4.91
C ASN A 123 2.56 -1.66 -6.21
N GLY A 124 2.36 -2.92 -6.60
CA GLY A 124 2.91 -3.44 -7.85
C GLY A 124 4.37 -3.90 -7.79
N TYR A 125 4.93 -4.07 -6.59
CA TYR A 125 6.37 -4.34 -6.35
C TYR A 125 6.71 -5.84 -6.48
N VAL A 126 6.88 -6.31 -7.71
CA VAL A 126 7.31 -7.69 -8.00
C VAL A 126 8.68 -8.00 -7.40
N GLU A 127 9.58 -7.03 -7.35
CA GLU A 127 10.91 -7.16 -6.75
C GLU A 127 10.88 -7.39 -5.24
N ILE A 128 9.91 -6.81 -4.53
CA ILE A 128 9.69 -7.07 -3.10
C ILE A 128 9.12 -8.49 -2.91
N LEU A 129 8.20 -8.91 -3.78
CA LEU A 129 7.66 -10.28 -3.75
C LEU A 129 8.73 -11.33 -4.01
N GLU A 130 9.61 -11.09 -4.97
CA GLU A 130 10.76 -11.97 -5.23
C GLU A 130 11.71 -11.98 -4.04
N TRP A 131 12.01 -10.81 -3.46
CA TRP A 131 12.84 -10.73 -2.26
C TRP A 131 12.24 -11.56 -1.11
N TRP A 132 10.94 -11.44 -0.84
CA TRP A 132 10.27 -12.24 0.18
C TRP A 132 10.42 -13.73 -0.10
N LYS A 133 10.18 -14.15 -1.35
CA LYS A 133 10.31 -15.55 -1.79
C LYS A 133 11.74 -16.09 -1.62
N GLU A 134 12.76 -15.28 -1.87
CA GLU A 134 14.18 -15.65 -1.75
C GLU A 134 14.74 -15.51 -0.32
N SER A 135 14.06 -14.76 0.56
CA SER A 135 14.55 -14.40 1.91
C SER A 135 14.73 -15.59 2.86
N GLY A 136 14.04 -16.71 2.60
CA GLY A 136 13.96 -17.85 3.52
C GLY A 136 13.04 -17.63 4.73
N LEU A 137 12.31 -16.51 4.78
CA LEU A 137 11.30 -16.22 5.80
C LEU A 137 9.97 -16.94 5.51
N GLU A 138 9.14 -17.12 6.53
CA GLU A 138 7.76 -17.59 6.35
C GLU A 138 6.96 -16.58 5.51
N LEU A 139 6.44 -17.06 4.38
CA LEU A 139 5.60 -16.28 3.48
C LEU A 139 4.15 -16.26 3.99
N LYS A 140 3.57 -15.06 4.11
CA LYS A 140 2.20 -14.84 4.61
C LYS A 140 1.47 -13.90 3.65
N TRP A 141 0.27 -14.30 3.23
CA TRP A 141 -0.57 -13.50 2.35
C TRP A 141 -2.04 -13.93 2.48
N THR A 142 -2.93 -13.01 2.13
CA THR A 142 -4.38 -13.24 2.08
C THR A 142 -4.90 -13.07 0.65
N GLU A 143 -6.21 -13.20 0.47
CA GLU A 143 -6.92 -12.81 -0.76
C GLU A 143 -6.65 -11.35 -1.16
N ASN A 144 -6.33 -10.47 -0.21
CA ASN A 144 -6.03 -9.07 -0.49
C ASN A 144 -4.85 -8.91 -1.46
N ALA A 145 -3.90 -9.85 -1.50
CA ALA A 145 -2.78 -9.79 -2.44
C ALA A 145 -3.28 -9.66 -3.91
N LEU A 146 -4.11 -10.60 -4.37
CA LEU A 146 -4.58 -10.61 -5.75
C LEU A 146 -5.74 -9.64 -5.97
N ASP A 147 -6.61 -9.45 -4.97
CA ASP A 147 -7.72 -8.51 -5.05
C ASP A 147 -7.19 -7.06 -5.18
N ARG A 148 -6.18 -6.67 -4.40
CA ARG A 148 -5.56 -5.33 -4.47
C ARG A 148 -4.64 -5.15 -5.66
N ALA A 149 -3.92 -6.19 -6.10
CA ALA A 149 -3.18 -6.13 -7.36
C ALA A 149 -4.12 -5.87 -8.54
N SER A 150 -5.31 -6.48 -8.51
CA SER A 150 -6.34 -6.26 -9.53
C SER A 150 -6.93 -4.85 -9.45
N SER A 151 -7.24 -4.37 -8.24
CA SER A 151 -7.72 -3.02 -7.98
C SER A 151 -6.76 -1.93 -8.48
N ASN A 152 -5.44 -2.15 -8.43
CA ASN A 152 -4.44 -1.15 -8.85
C ASN A 152 -3.86 -1.40 -10.25
N GLY A 153 -4.40 -2.35 -11.02
CA GLY A 153 -4.02 -2.52 -12.42
C GLY A 153 -2.72 -3.32 -12.63
N HIS A 154 -2.21 -4.01 -11.60
CA HIS A 154 -0.89 -4.64 -11.58
C HIS A 154 -0.87 -6.05 -12.19
N VAL A 155 -1.03 -6.13 -13.51
CA VAL A 155 -0.94 -7.40 -14.27
C VAL A 155 0.41 -8.11 -14.06
N ASN A 156 1.51 -7.37 -13.89
CA ASN A 156 2.83 -7.93 -13.59
C ASN A 156 2.86 -8.71 -12.27
N VAL A 157 2.18 -8.22 -11.23
CA VAL A 157 2.04 -8.92 -9.94
C VAL A 157 1.19 -10.18 -10.09
N LEU A 158 0.07 -10.08 -10.81
CA LEU A 158 -0.80 -11.23 -11.08
C LEU A 158 -0.05 -12.33 -11.84
N GLU A 159 0.74 -11.95 -12.86
CA GLU A 159 1.59 -12.88 -13.60
C GLU A 159 2.69 -13.48 -12.73
N TRP A 160 3.30 -12.69 -11.83
CA TRP A 160 4.26 -13.21 -10.85
C TRP A 160 3.61 -14.28 -9.96
N TRP A 161 2.43 -14.02 -9.40
CA TRP A 161 1.70 -14.99 -8.57
C TRP A 161 1.39 -16.27 -9.31
N LYS A 162 0.94 -16.18 -10.57
CA LYS A 162 0.67 -17.35 -11.42
C LYS A 162 1.91 -18.22 -11.64
N ASN A 163 3.09 -17.61 -11.69
CA ASN A 163 4.36 -18.30 -11.93
C ASN A 163 5.15 -18.60 -10.65
N SER A 164 4.72 -18.10 -9.49
CA SER A 164 5.50 -18.16 -8.25
C SER A 164 5.56 -19.58 -7.66
N GLY A 165 4.55 -20.40 -7.96
CA GLY A 165 4.35 -21.72 -7.35
C GLY A 165 3.68 -21.67 -5.96
N LEU A 166 3.23 -20.49 -5.51
CA LEU A 166 2.49 -20.29 -4.28
C LEU A 166 0.99 -20.47 -4.48
N ASP A 167 0.25 -20.73 -3.40
CA ASP A 167 -1.21 -20.84 -3.45
C ASP A 167 -1.84 -19.48 -3.80
N LEU A 168 -2.61 -19.45 -4.89
CA LEU A 168 -3.36 -18.27 -5.32
C LEU A 168 -4.68 -18.17 -4.52
N LYS A 169 -4.94 -17.01 -3.93
CA LYS A 169 -6.17 -16.69 -3.18
C LYS A 169 -6.75 -15.38 -3.68
N TRP A 170 -8.04 -15.37 -4.01
CA TRP A 170 -8.77 -14.20 -4.46
C TRP A 170 -10.28 -14.39 -4.24
N THR A 171 -10.97 -13.26 -4.19
CA THR A 171 -12.43 -13.18 -4.07
C THR A 171 -13.04 -12.54 -5.33
N GLU A 172 -14.35 -12.32 -5.32
CA GLU A 172 -15.06 -11.48 -6.29
C GLU A 172 -14.45 -10.07 -6.43
N ASN A 173 -13.82 -9.55 -5.36
CA ASN A 173 -13.21 -8.23 -5.34
C ASN A 173 -12.13 -8.06 -6.41
N ALA A 174 -11.47 -9.12 -6.85
CA ALA A 174 -10.48 -9.02 -7.93
C ALA A 174 -11.07 -8.42 -9.22
N LEU A 175 -12.19 -8.98 -9.71
CA LEU A 175 -12.83 -8.47 -10.94
C LEU A 175 -13.73 -7.27 -10.66
N ASP A 176 -14.38 -7.22 -9.49
CA ASP A 176 -15.21 -6.09 -9.08
C ASP A 176 -14.36 -4.82 -8.98
N TYR A 177 -13.24 -4.85 -8.26
CA TYR A 177 -12.35 -3.69 -8.14
C TYR A 177 -11.60 -3.35 -9.43
N ALA A 178 -11.20 -4.34 -10.24
CA ALA A 178 -10.65 -4.05 -11.56
C ALA A 178 -11.65 -3.29 -12.44
N SER A 179 -12.95 -3.59 -12.31
CA SER A 179 -14.00 -2.90 -13.04
C SER A 179 -14.29 -1.51 -12.45
N GLU A 180 -14.38 -1.41 -11.12
CA GLU A 180 -14.51 -0.14 -10.37
C GLU A 180 -13.38 0.83 -10.73
N ARG A 181 -12.18 0.34 -11.01
CA ARG A 181 -10.98 1.16 -11.26
C ARG A 181 -10.63 1.32 -12.75
N GLY A 182 -11.46 0.78 -13.66
CA GLY A 182 -11.28 0.97 -15.10
C GLY A 182 -10.19 0.09 -15.73
N HIS A 183 -9.75 -0.99 -15.07
CA HIS A 183 -8.59 -1.79 -15.46
C HIS A 183 -8.95 -2.95 -16.41
N VAL A 184 -9.27 -2.62 -17.66
CA VAL A 184 -9.57 -3.62 -18.72
C VAL A 184 -8.43 -4.63 -18.93
N ASN A 185 -7.17 -4.18 -18.80
CA ASN A 185 -5.99 -5.05 -18.90
C ASN A 185 -5.96 -6.15 -17.83
N VAL A 186 -6.41 -5.85 -16.61
CA VAL A 186 -6.52 -6.83 -15.52
C VAL A 186 -7.66 -7.80 -15.79
N LEU A 187 -8.82 -7.31 -16.22
CA LEU A 187 -9.95 -8.15 -16.60
C LEU A 187 -9.57 -9.14 -17.72
N GLU A 188 -8.86 -8.65 -18.74
CA GLU A 188 -8.36 -9.49 -19.83
C GLU A 188 -7.33 -10.52 -19.34
N TRP A 189 -6.45 -10.14 -18.41
CA TRP A 189 -5.52 -11.10 -17.80
C TRP A 189 -6.28 -12.20 -17.05
N TRP A 190 -7.26 -11.84 -16.21
CA TRP A 190 -8.08 -12.82 -15.47
C TRP A 190 -8.77 -13.78 -16.43
N LYS A 191 -9.43 -13.27 -17.48
CA LYS A 191 -10.10 -14.10 -18.49
C LYS A 191 -9.17 -15.10 -19.18
N ASN A 192 -7.92 -14.71 -19.44
CA ASN A 192 -6.92 -15.56 -20.10
C ASN A 192 -6.05 -16.37 -19.11
N SER A 193 -6.20 -16.15 -17.80
CA SER A 193 -5.35 -16.76 -16.79
C SER A 193 -5.58 -18.27 -16.66
N GLY A 194 -6.78 -18.75 -16.96
CA GLY A 194 -7.24 -20.11 -16.68
C GLY A 194 -7.69 -20.32 -15.23
N LEU A 195 -7.75 -19.26 -14.42
CA LEU A 195 -8.25 -19.28 -13.05
C LEU A 195 -9.78 -19.13 -13.01
N ASP A 196 -10.37 -19.52 -11.89
CA ASP A 196 -11.80 -19.32 -11.65
C ASP A 196 -12.15 -17.82 -11.59
N LEU A 197 -13.19 -17.45 -12.33
CA LEU A 197 -13.63 -16.05 -12.46
C LEU A 197 -14.80 -15.81 -11.50
N LYS A 198 -14.64 -14.84 -10.60
CA LYS A 198 -15.62 -14.48 -9.58
C LYS A 198 -15.91 -12.98 -9.69
N TRP A 199 -17.18 -12.60 -9.71
CA TRP A 199 -17.63 -11.22 -9.75
C TRP A 199 -19.08 -11.13 -9.28
N THR A 200 -19.46 -9.94 -8.80
CA THR A 200 -20.82 -9.59 -8.41
C THR A 200 -21.39 -8.53 -9.36
N GLU A 201 -22.58 -8.02 -9.04
CA GLU A 201 -23.17 -6.83 -9.64
C GLU A 201 -22.26 -5.58 -9.54
N ASN A 202 -21.40 -5.50 -8.52
CA ASN A 202 -20.52 -4.35 -8.30
C ASN A 202 -19.60 -4.10 -9.50
N ALA A 203 -19.16 -5.15 -10.21
CA ALA A 203 -18.32 -5.00 -11.39
C ALA A 203 -18.93 -4.05 -12.44
N LEU A 204 -20.20 -4.23 -12.81
CA LEU A 204 -20.85 -3.34 -13.79
C LEU A 204 -21.40 -2.08 -13.14
N ASP A 205 -21.94 -2.18 -11.92
CA ASP A 205 -22.53 -1.04 -11.21
C ASP A 205 -21.48 0.05 -10.96
N ASP A 206 -20.30 -0.31 -10.45
CA ASP A 206 -19.23 0.63 -10.17
C ASP A 206 -18.54 1.13 -11.45
N ALA A 207 -18.41 0.27 -12.48
CA ALA A 207 -17.91 0.71 -13.78
C ALA A 207 -18.86 1.76 -14.42
N CYS A 208 -20.17 1.59 -14.25
CA CYS A 208 -21.15 2.58 -14.66
C CYS A 208 -21.08 3.85 -13.80
N TYR A 209 -21.02 3.69 -12.47
CA TYR A 209 -20.92 4.82 -11.53
C TYR A 209 -19.73 5.72 -11.86
N ASN A 210 -18.58 5.13 -12.20
CA ASN A 210 -17.35 5.85 -12.50
C ASN A 210 -17.15 6.21 -13.99
N GLY A 211 -18.11 5.89 -14.86
CA GLY A 211 -18.05 6.30 -16.28
C GLY A 211 -17.17 5.44 -17.18
N TYR A 212 -16.76 4.23 -16.76
CA TYR A 212 -15.82 3.38 -17.50
C TYR A 212 -16.48 2.57 -18.63
N VAL A 213 -16.84 3.25 -19.73
CA VAL A 213 -17.44 2.62 -20.92
C VAL A 213 -16.58 1.49 -21.50
N GLU A 214 -15.25 1.60 -21.45
CA GLU A 214 -14.35 0.55 -21.95
C GLU A 214 -14.48 -0.75 -21.15
N VAL A 215 -14.70 -0.67 -19.84
CA VAL A 215 -14.97 -1.84 -18.99
C VAL A 215 -16.33 -2.45 -19.32
N LEU A 216 -17.36 -1.64 -19.54
CA LEU A 216 -18.69 -2.13 -19.94
C LEU A 216 -18.64 -2.85 -21.29
N GLU A 217 -17.91 -2.29 -22.26
CA GLU A 217 -17.70 -2.90 -23.57
C GLU A 217 -16.89 -4.20 -23.45
N TRP A 218 -15.89 -4.25 -22.57
CA TRP A 218 -15.15 -5.47 -22.26
C TRP A 218 -16.09 -6.54 -21.69
N TRP A 219 -16.89 -6.22 -20.67
CA TRP A 219 -17.85 -7.15 -20.07
C TRP A 219 -18.83 -7.70 -21.11
N LYS A 220 -19.42 -6.82 -21.93
CA LYS A 220 -20.35 -7.22 -22.99
C LYS A 220 -19.71 -8.17 -24.01
N ASN A 221 -18.45 -7.97 -24.36
CA ASN A 221 -17.73 -8.80 -25.32
C ASN A 221 -16.99 -9.99 -24.68
N SER A 222 -16.98 -10.07 -23.35
CA SER A 222 -16.23 -11.10 -22.62
C SER A 222 -16.84 -12.49 -22.80
N GLY A 223 -18.16 -12.56 -23.01
CA GLY A 223 -18.94 -13.80 -22.97
C GLY A 223 -19.29 -14.27 -21.55
N LEU A 224 -18.96 -13.48 -20.53
CA LEU A 224 -19.32 -13.71 -19.14
C LEU A 224 -20.74 -13.22 -18.86
N ASP A 225 -21.35 -13.77 -17.81
CA ASP A 225 -22.65 -13.32 -17.33
C ASP A 225 -22.59 -11.87 -16.85
N LEU A 226 -23.52 -11.07 -17.34
CA LEU A 226 -23.61 -9.64 -17.04
C LEU A 226 -24.54 -9.46 -15.84
N LYS A 227 -24.01 -8.97 -14.72
CA LYS A 227 -24.75 -8.72 -13.47
C LYS A 227 -24.72 -7.24 -13.17
N TRP A 228 -25.87 -6.63 -12.92
CA TRP A 228 -25.99 -5.23 -12.54
C TRP A 228 -27.30 -5.02 -11.77
N THR A 229 -27.39 -3.95 -10.99
CA THR A 229 -28.62 -3.57 -10.30
C THR A 229 -29.37 -2.47 -11.04
N HIS A 230 -30.66 -2.30 -10.73
CA HIS A 230 -31.45 -1.20 -11.29
C HIS A 230 -30.99 0.19 -10.84
N GLN A 231 -30.18 0.29 -9.79
CA GLN A 231 -29.65 1.55 -9.26
C GLN A 231 -28.62 2.20 -10.19
N VAL A 232 -28.08 1.42 -11.13
CA VAL A 232 -27.04 1.89 -12.06
C VAL A 232 -27.48 3.10 -12.89
N VAL A 233 -28.75 3.21 -13.28
CA VAL A 233 -29.25 4.34 -14.11
C VAL A 233 -29.37 5.62 -13.31
N ASP A 234 -29.89 5.52 -12.08
CA ASP A 234 -30.04 6.66 -11.19
C ASP A 234 -28.65 7.22 -10.83
N ALA A 235 -27.70 6.31 -10.57
CA ALA A 235 -26.33 6.67 -10.22
C ALA A 235 -25.55 7.30 -11.40
N VAL A 236 -25.67 6.73 -12.60
CA VAL A 236 -25.08 7.30 -13.83
C VAL A 236 -25.67 8.68 -14.14
N SER A 237 -26.98 8.85 -13.93
CA SER A 237 -27.65 10.15 -14.12
C SER A 237 -27.20 11.19 -13.10
N TYR A 238 -26.95 10.77 -11.85
CA TYR A 238 -26.42 11.63 -10.80
C TYR A 238 -24.99 12.13 -11.10
N ASN A 239 -24.11 11.25 -11.60
CA ASN A 239 -22.72 11.60 -11.91
C ASN A 239 -22.53 12.27 -13.29
N GLY A 240 -23.58 12.29 -14.13
CA GLY A 240 -23.56 12.99 -15.42
C GLY A 240 -22.80 12.24 -16.52
N HIS A 241 -22.62 10.92 -16.40
CA HIS A 241 -21.93 10.08 -17.38
C HIS A 241 -22.83 9.76 -18.59
N VAL A 242 -23.03 10.74 -19.47
CA VAL A 242 -23.88 10.63 -20.67
C VAL A 242 -23.41 9.51 -21.59
N GLU A 243 -22.11 9.30 -21.69
CA GLU A 243 -21.46 8.23 -22.44
C GLU A 243 -21.91 6.83 -22.00
N VAL A 244 -22.12 6.62 -20.69
CA VAL A 244 -22.63 5.36 -20.15
C VAL A 244 -24.11 5.18 -20.49
N LEU A 245 -24.93 6.24 -20.41
CA LEU A 245 -26.34 6.19 -20.85
C LEU A 245 -26.46 5.88 -22.35
N GLU A 246 -25.62 6.50 -23.18
CA GLU A 246 -25.57 6.20 -24.60
C GLU A 246 -25.13 4.76 -24.86
N TRP A 247 -24.15 4.26 -24.09
CA TRP A 247 -23.70 2.89 -24.17
C TRP A 247 -24.85 1.93 -23.86
N TRP A 248 -25.58 2.13 -22.75
CA TRP A 248 -26.78 1.34 -22.41
C TRP A 248 -27.82 1.37 -23.52
N ARG A 249 -28.14 2.57 -24.06
CA ARG A 249 -29.08 2.72 -25.18
C ARG A 249 -28.67 1.92 -26.42
N LYS A 250 -27.37 1.87 -26.72
CA LYS A 250 -26.79 1.16 -27.87
C LYS A 250 -26.55 -0.33 -27.57
N SER A 251 -26.44 -0.70 -26.31
CA SER A 251 -26.00 -2.04 -25.88
C SER A 251 -27.01 -3.13 -26.22
N GLY A 252 -28.30 -2.79 -26.28
CA GLY A 252 -29.42 -3.73 -26.39
C GLY A 252 -29.80 -4.38 -25.06
N LEU A 253 -29.07 -4.11 -23.98
CA LEU A 253 -29.40 -4.51 -22.62
C LEU A 253 -30.51 -3.56 -22.14
N ILE A 254 -31.76 -3.99 -22.24
CA ILE A 254 -32.91 -3.10 -22.02
C ILE A 254 -33.00 -2.71 -20.54
N LEU A 255 -33.01 -1.40 -20.27
CA LEU A 255 -33.49 -0.82 -19.02
C LEU A 255 -35.03 -0.86 -18.99
N ASN A 256 -35.60 -2.06 -18.85
CA ASN A 256 -37.04 -2.20 -18.72
C ASN A 256 -37.45 -1.63 -17.34
N HIS A 257 -37.94 -0.38 -17.37
CA HIS A 257 -38.57 0.43 -16.31
C HIS A 257 -37.84 1.69 -15.78
N VAL A 258 -37.25 2.54 -16.63
CA VAL A 258 -36.75 3.87 -16.18
C VAL A 258 -37.33 5.07 -16.97
N LEU A 259 -38.33 4.86 -17.85
CA LEU A 259 -39.02 5.96 -18.54
C LEU A 259 -40.56 5.82 -18.52
N GLY A 260 -41.11 5.41 -17.38
CA GLY A 260 -42.56 5.37 -17.12
C GLY A 260 -42.95 6.27 -15.97
#